data_AF-A0A1E7JYA1-F1
#
_entry.id   AF-A0A1E7JYA1-F1
#
_cell.length_a   1.000
_cell.length_b   1.000
_cell.length_c   1.000
_cell.angle_alpha   90.00
_cell.angle_beta   90.00
_cell.angle_gamma   90.00
#
_symmetry.space_group_name_H-M   'P 1'
#
loop_
_entity.id
_entity.type
_entity.pdbx_description
1 polymer ?
#
loop_
_entity_poly.entity_id
_entity_poly.type
_entity_poly.pdbx_seq_one_letter_code
_entity_poly.pdbx_strand_id
1 'polypeptide(L)'
;MKAADERGFLDSVRIHRWGGGIVYENFLDPAGGWRGAGRSRDALEAERAQPLNSRHVRWFQERYAHLERTLPPRLRAQLPEIARLGQRIGATVRVPSAGEP
;
A
#
# COMPACT_ATOMS: atom_id res chain seq x y z
N MET A 1 6.19 7.60 16.13
CA MET A 1 7.43 7.84 15.34
C MET A 1 7.36 9.26 14.77
N LYS A 2 8.43 10.06 14.85
CA LYS A 2 8.48 11.43 14.27
C LYS A 2 8.56 11.37 12.75
N ALA A 3 8.04 12.38 12.05
CA ALA A 3 8.08 12.46 10.58
C ALA A 3 9.51 12.70 10.06
N ALA A 4 9.79 12.34 8.81
CA ALA A 4 11.16 12.41 8.27
C ALA A 4 11.64 13.86 8.10
N ASP A 5 10.70 14.71 7.72
CA ASP A 5 10.78 16.17 7.61
C ASP A 5 10.69 16.91 8.97
N GLU A 6 10.71 16.19 10.09
CA GLU A 6 10.88 16.78 11.44
C GLU A 6 12.30 16.53 12.00
N ARG A 7 13.10 15.71 11.32
CA ARG A 7 14.37 15.20 11.87
C ARG A 7 15.62 15.91 11.35
N GLY A 8 15.52 16.67 10.26
CA GLY A 8 16.62 17.51 9.74
C GLY A 8 17.82 16.76 9.16
N PHE A 9 17.73 15.44 8.94
CA PHE A 9 18.80 14.62 8.34
C PHE A 9 18.64 14.42 6.81
N LEU A 10 17.58 14.98 6.21
CA LEU A 10 17.25 14.83 4.80
C LEU A 10 17.01 16.20 4.20
N ASP A 11 17.47 16.41 2.97
CA ASP A 11 17.23 17.65 2.23
C ASP A 11 15.88 17.63 1.49
N SER A 12 15.28 16.46 1.36
CA SER A 12 13.97 16.26 0.73
C SER A 12 13.26 15.01 1.22
N VAL A 13 11.93 15.07 1.21
CA VAL A 13 11.06 13.91 1.43
C VAL A 13 10.01 13.91 0.34
N ARG A 14 9.87 12.79 -0.37
CA ARG A 14 8.83 12.60 -1.39
C ARG A 14 8.15 11.25 -1.19
N ILE A 15 6.82 11.25 -1.20
CA ILE A 15 6.00 10.04 -1.11
C ILE A 15 5.33 9.82 -2.46
N HIS A 16 5.58 8.64 -3.03
CA HIS A 16 5.01 8.23 -4.30
C HIS A 16 3.92 7.19 -4.09
N ARG A 17 2.83 7.32 -4.83
CA ARG A 17 1.83 6.25 -4.93
C ARG A 17 2.31 5.19 -5.91
N TRP A 18 2.09 3.93 -5.56
CA TRP A 18 2.31 2.83 -6.48
C TRP A 18 1.35 2.92 -7.68
N GLY A 19 1.88 2.87 -8.90
CA GLY A 19 1.13 3.21 -10.12
C GLY A 19 1.26 4.67 -10.56
N GLY A 20 2.04 5.48 -9.83
CA GLY A 20 2.41 6.84 -10.20
C GLY A 20 1.75 7.92 -9.33
N GLY A 21 2.26 9.14 -9.44
CA GLY A 21 1.79 10.30 -8.68
C GLY A 21 2.61 10.55 -7.40
N ILE A 22 2.70 11.82 -7.04
CA ILE A 22 3.32 12.30 -5.80
C ILE A 22 2.18 12.70 -4.86
N VAL A 23 2.15 12.13 -3.67
CA VAL A 23 1.12 12.43 -2.65
C VAL A 23 1.62 13.38 -1.58
N TYR A 24 2.95 13.50 -1.46
CA TYR A 24 3.60 14.46 -0.57
C TYR A 24 4.99 14.77 -1.09
N GLU A 25 5.37 16.04 -1.03
CA GLU A 25 6.75 16.44 -1.17
C GLU A 25 7.07 17.64 -0.29
N ASN A 26 8.28 17.63 0.27
CA ASN A 26 8.83 18.74 1.03
C ASN A 26 10.35 18.75 0.83
N PHE A 27 10.94 19.94 0.85
CA PHE A 27 12.36 20.17 0.58
C PHE A 27 12.87 21.25 1.53
N LEU A 28 14.16 21.20 1.83
CA LEU A 28 14.83 22.33 2.45
C LEU A 28 14.92 23.50 1.47
N ASP A 29 14.80 24.70 2.01
CA ASP A 29 15.11 25.96 1.34
C ASP A 29 16.63 26.25 1.43
N PRO A 30 17.12 27.30 0.75
CA PRO A 30 18.54 27.66 0.82
C PRO A 30 19.02 28.08 2.22
N ALA A 31 18.12 28.40 3.15
CA ALA A 31 18.43 28.74 4.54
C ALA A 31 18.44 27.49 5.45
N GLY A 32 18.17 26.30 4.92
CA GLY A 32 18.11 25.04 5.67
C GLY A 32 16.78 24.82 6.40
N GLY A 33 15.75 25.63 6.12
CA GLY A 33 14.40 25.45 6.64
C GLY A 33 13.54 24.61 5.70
N TRP A 34 12.63 23.78 6.21
CA TRP A 34 11.64 23.11 5.36
C TRP A 34 10.69 24.14 4.73
N ARG A 35 10.44 24.02 3.42
CA ARG A 35 9.52 24.91 2.70
C ARG A 35 8.08 24.84 3.21
N GLY A 36 7.68 23.68 3.71
CA GLY A 36 6.38 23.44 4.32
C GLY A 36 6.49 22.80 5.71
N ALA A 37 5.38 22.79 6.44
CA ALA A 37 5.30 22.06 7.71
C ALA A 37 5.61 20.58 7.49
N GLY A 38 6.40 20.00 8.41
CA GLY A 38 6.73 18.57 8.39
C GLY A 38 5.47 17.73 8.60
N ARG A 39 5.00 17.07 7.54
CA ARG A 39 3.72 16.34 7.51
C ARG A 39 3.83 15.02 6.76
N SER A 40 5.06 14.55 6.47
CA SER A 40 5.25 13.31 5.71
C SER A 40 4.56 12.11 6.37
N ARG A 41 4.51 12.08 7.72
CA ARG A 41 3.81 11.03 8.46
C ARG A 41 2.30 11.09 8.22
N ASP A 42 1.70 12.26 8.39
CA ASP A 42 0.26 12.43 8.24
C ASP A 42 -0.17 12.17 6.80
N ALA A 43 0.63 12.59 5.82
CA ALA A 43 0.39 12.30 4.41
C ALA A 43 0.46 10.79 4.12
N LEU A 44 1.42 10.07 4.71
CA LEU A 44 1.50 8.61 4.58
C LEU A 44 0.29 7.92 5.21
N GLU A 45 -0.09 8.30 6.42
CA GLU A 45 -1.24 7.70 7.10
C GLU A 45 -2.56 8.02 6.39
N ALA A 46 -2.74 9.24 5.89
CA ALA A 46 -3.89 9.61 5.07
C ALA A 46 -3.98 8.76 3.80
N GLU A 47 -2.85 8.52 3.12
CA GLU A 47 -2.80 7.66 1.94
C GLU A 47 -3.11 6.20 2.29
N ARG A 48 -2.63 5.69 3.43
CA ARG A 48 -2.93 4.32 3.90
C ARG A 48 -4.40 4.13 4.27
N ALA A 49 -5.06 5.18 4.77
CA ALA A 49 -6.47 5.14 5.14
C ALA A 49 -7.42 5.30 3.93
N GLN A 50 -6.91 5.63 2.74
CA GLN A 50 -7.76 5.76 1.56
C GLN A 50 -8.47 4.44 1.25
N PRO A 51 -9.80 4.47 1.03
CA PRO A 51 -10.52 3.31 0.55
C PRO A 51 -9.94 2.82 -0.79
N LEU A 52 -9.95 1.51 -1.00
CA LEU A 52 -9.62 0.96 -2.29
C LEU A 52 -10.67 1.37 -3.32
N ASN A 53 -10.22 1.93 -4.44
CA ASN A 53 -11.09 2.17 -5.59
C ASN A 53 -11.29 0.87 -6.39
N SER A 54 -12.22 0.91 -7.35
CA SER A 54 -12.56 -0.23 -8.21
C SER A 54 -11.37 -0.79 -8.98
N ARG A 55 -10.41 0.06 -9.39
CA ARG A 55 -9.17 -0.38 -10.07
C ARG A 55 -8.28 -1.19 -9.13
N HIS A 56 -8.14 -0.77 -7.87
CA HIS A 56 -7.37 -1.51 -6.87
C HIS A 56 -8.01 -2.87 -6.55
N VAL A 57 -9.34 -2.89 -6.37
CA VAL A 57 -10.09 -4.13 -6.11
C VAL A 57 -9.94 -5.11 -7.27
N ARG A 58 -10.11 -4.63 -8.51
CA ARG A 58 -9.95 -5.45 -9.71
C ARG A 58 -8.54 -6.02 -9.83
N TRP A 59 -7.51 -5.18 -9.62
CA TRP A 59 -6.13 -5.64 -9.65
C TRP A 59 -5.87 -6.75 -8.62
N PHE A 60 -6.40 -6.60 -7.40
CA PHE A 60 -6.28 -7.61 -6.35
C PHE A 60 -6.91 -8.94 -6.79
N GLN A 61 -8.14 -8.91 -7.32
CA GLN A 61 -8.85 -10.10 -7.78
C GLN A 61 -8.10 -10.82 -8.92
N GLU A 62 -7.60 -10.07 -9.90
CA GLU A 62 -6.81 -10.61 -11.01
C GLU A 62 -5.51 -11.25 -10.52
N ARG A 63 -4.82 -10.61 -9.57
CA ARG A 63 -3.59 -11.17 -8.98
C ARG A 63 -3.86 -12.39 -8.12
N TYR A 64 -4.94 -12.41 -7.35
CA TYR A 64 -5.32 -13.55 -6.56
C TYR A 64 -5.60 -14.78 -7.44
N ALA A 65 -6.41 -14.61 -8.50
CA ALA A 65 -6.70 -15.69 -9.46
C ALA A 65 -5.43 -16.19 -10.18
N HIS A 66 -4.49 -15.28 -10.48
CA HIS A 66 -3.20 -15.68 -11.05
C HIS A 66 -2.37 -16.51 -10.05
N LEU A 67 -2.30 -16.08 -8.79
CA LEU A 67 -1.57 -16.77 -7.74
C LEU A 67 -2.16 -18.16 -7.46
N GLU A 68 -3.48 -18.28 -7.44
CA GLU A 68 -4.18 -19.56 -7.30
C GLU A 68 -3.73 -20.59 -8.36
N ARG A 69 -3.57 -20.15 -9.61
CA ARG A 69 -3.17 -21.01 -10.73
C ARG A 69 -1.67 -21.32 -10.76
N THR A 70 -0.82 -20.45 -10.22
CA THR A 70 0.63 -20.49 -10.44
C THR A 70 1.45 -20.81 -9.18
N LEU A 71 0.87 -20.66 -7.99
CA LEU A 71 1.62 -20.89 -6.75
C LEU A 71 1.98 -22.37 -6.56
N PRO A 72 3.24 -22.66 -6.20
CA PRO A 72 3.66 -23.99 -5.77
C PRO A 72 2.82 -24.47 -4.58
N PRO A 73 2.58 -25.78 -4.41
CA PRO A 73 1.73 -26.33 -3.36
C PRO A 73 2.06 -25.82 -1.95
N ARG A 74 3.35 -25.70 -1.62
CA ARG A 74 3.84 -25.20 -0.32
C ARG A 74 3.39 -23.78 0.03
N LEU A 75 3.08 -22.95 -0.97
CA LEU A 75 2.67 -21.56 -0.77
C LEU A 75 1.16 -21.35 -0.89
N ARG A 76 0.41 -22.35 -1.41
CA ARG A 76 -1.06 -22.26 -1.54
C ARG A 76 -1.76 -22.10 -0.19
N ALA A 77 -1.15 -22.58 0.90
CA ALA A 77 -1.66 -22.41 2.26
C ALA A 77 -1.84 -20.93 2.69
N GLN A 78 -1.17 -19.99 2.02
CA GLN A 78 -1.30 -18.55 2.31
C GLN A 78 -2.52 -17.91 1.62
N LEU A 79 -3.07 -18.53 0.57
CA LEU A 79 -4.19 -17.97 -0.20
C LEU A 79 -5.44 -17.69 0.66
N PRO A 80 -5.88 -18.59 1.55
CA PRO A 80 -7.03 -18.32 2.42
C PRO A 80 -6.83 -17.09 3.32
N GLU A 81 -5.60 -16.88 3.82
CA GLU A 81 -5.28 -15.71 4.63
C GLU A 81 -5.31 -14.42 3.81
N ILE A 82 -4.74 -14.44 2.60
CA ILE A 82 -4.78 -13.30 1.68
C ILE A 82 -6.23 -12.94 1.33
N ALA A 83 -7.08 -13.92 1.06
CA ALA A 83 -8.50 -13.69 0.78
C ALA A 83 -9.24 -13.08 1.98
N ARG A 84 -8.97 -13.58 3.20
CA ARG A 84 -9.55 -13.04 4.43
C ARG A 84 -9.13 -11.58 4.65
N LEU A 85 -7.86 -11.24 4.40
CA LEU A 85 -7.38 -9.86 4.50
C LEU A 85 -8.02 -8.97 3.43
N GLY A 86 -8.16 -9.45 2.20
CA GLY A 86 -8.85 -8.75 1.11
C GLY A 86 -10.30 -8.41 1.45
N GLN A 87 -11.05 -9.35 2.03
CA GLN A 87 -12.44 -9.12 2.45
C GLN A 87 -12.58 -7.96 3.45
N ARG A 88 -11.65 -7.82 4.40
CA ARG A 88 -11.68 -6.74 5.41
C ARG A 88 -11.56 -5.35 4.80
N ILE A 89 -10.98 -5.24 3.61
CA ILE A 89 -10.76 -3.98 2.89
C ILE A 89 -11.64 -3.85 1.64
N GLY A 90 -12.69 -4.67 1.52
CA GLY A 90 -13.65 -4.63 0.41
C GLY A 90 -13.17 -5.26 -0.91
N ALA A 91 -12.01 -5.94 -0.89
CA ALA A 91 -11.45 -6.65 -2.05
C ALA A 91 -11.74 -8.16 -1.97
N THR A 92 -13.02 -8.52 -2.12
CA THR A 92 -13.47 -9.91 -1.97
C THR A 92 -13.09 -10.79 -3.17
N VAL A 93 -12.61 -11.99 -2.88
CA VAL A 93 -12.32 -13.08 -3.83
C VAL A 93 -12.98 -14.38 -3.35
N ARG A 94 -13.25 -15.30 -4.28
CA ARG A 94 -13.75 -16.63 -3.93
C ARG A 94 -12.61 -17.45 -3.33
N VAL A 95 -12.79 -17.98 -2.14
CA VAL A 95 -11.85 -18.93 -1.53
C VAL A 95 -12.21 -20.32 -2.02
N PRO A 96 -11.29 -21.09 -2.60
CA PRO A 96 -11.54 -22.50 -2.89
C PRO A 96 -11.75 -23.22 -1.57
N SER A 97 -12.86 -23.94 -1.46
CA SER A 97 -13.09 -24.84 -0.34
C SER A 97 -11.90 -25.79 -0.24
N ALA A 98 -11.31 -25.94 0.94
CA ALA A 98 -10.27 -26.93 1.16
C ALA A 98 -10.89 -28.32 0.96
N GLY A 99 -10.70 -28.89 -0.24
CA GLY A 99 -11.16 -30.24 -0.56
C GLY A 99 -12.04 -30.35 -1.81
N GLU A 100 -11.49 -30.06 -2.99
CA GLU A 100 -11.85 -30.82 -4.18
C GLU A 100 -10.56 -31.41 -4.79
N PRO A 101 -10.53 -32.74 -5.04
CA PRO A 101 -9.36 -33.47 -5.52
C PRO A 101 -8.92 -33.07 -6.93
#